data_AF-A0A8H3G5I0-F1
#
_entry.id   AF-A0A8H3G5I0-F1
#
_cell.length_a   1.000
_cell.length_b   1.000
_cell.length_c   1.000
_cell.angle_alpha   90.00
_cell.angle_beta   90.00
_cell.angle_gamma   90.00
#
_symmetry.space_group_name_H-M   'P 1'
#
loop_
_entity.id
_entity.type
_entity.pdbx_description
1 polymer ?
#
loop_
_entity_poly.entity_id
_entity_poly.type
_entity_poly.pdbx_seq_one_letter_code
_entity_poly.pdbx_strand_id
1 'polypeptide(L)'
;MASAPEVASVQDVLSVPIAASVTNGASESNGTSESNNTSESNGTLESNGHPVTNGESVSNGTTVLNGTSAISSVPNGISAIASVPDDPVTYPVPNGTSTASPGPEKLSLAIIGGGIGGIALALGLLEHPRIDFQIYEAAPIWVQIGAGLGLGPNAQAALELLGPETTAAFRNNVTGNLWETHQKTFLNFFSGQGPNAGQLIHTQKCSTGLQSCHRAKFVDDLVKRVPADRVHMGKRLVSIQDKSGVDEPVLLTFADGSTATADAVIGADGIHSYTREFMMGKDEAKPTFSGSVAYRGLVPMDLAVEKLGAEVAQNATMFCGPGRALLCSPIEHGKVVNIAAVNPENLKWEHEKWSMPCQWEELDRLFEGWGPQARGMVELLKGPELARWAIFDNALAPTYTKGRVALLGDAAHATTPWQGQGAGQALEDALTLKHLLTDASTSPNRTQIPNVFYAYDQVRRPRTQRVVKTSREAGLLFGMRTPGIEGDLKKMSQELGRRMHWVWHRDLEAQNRAAGELFRESL
;
A
#
# COMPACT_ATOMS: atom_id res chain seq x y z
N MET A 1 63.01 17.75 -23.48
CA MET A 1 63.00 17.43 -22.03
C MET A 1 61.88 18.24 -21.41
N ALA A 2 60.97 17.71 -20.59
CA ALA A 2 60.82 16.33 -20.09
C ALA A 2 59.38 15.81 -20.27
N SER A 3 59.06 14.65 -19.71
CA SER A 3 57.82 13.88 -19.90
C SER A 3 56.58 14.46 -19.21
N ALA A 4 55.40 14.13 -19.74
CA ALA A 4 54.11 14.30 -19.06
C ALA A 4 53.82 13.11 -18.11
N PRO A 5 52.99 13.29 -17.07
CA PRO A 5 52.46 12.21 -16.24
C PRO A 5 51.16 11.61 -16.83
N GLU A 6 50.84 10.37 -16.42
CA GLU A 6 49.65 9.63 -16.83
C GLU A 6 48.38 10.09 -16.09
N VAL A 7 47.20 9.82 -16.68
CA VAL A 7 45.89 10.08 -16.06
C VAL A 7 45.34 8.76 -15.51
N ALA A 8 45.09 8.72 -14.19
CA ALA A 8 44.53 7.55 -13.52
C ALA A 8 43.05 7.30 -13.89
N SER A 9 42.64 6.03 -13.88
CA SER A 9 41.30 5.57 -14.22
C SER A 9 40.26 5.93 -13.14
N VAL A 10 39.03 6.25 -13.56
CA VAL A 10 37.91 6.55 -12.67
C VAL A 10 37.33 5.24 -12.11
N GLN A 11 37.90 4.74 -11.02
CA GLN A 11 37.37 3.56 -10.30
C GLN A 11 37.41 3.64 -8.76
N ASP A 12 38.24 4.51 -8.17
CA ASP A 12 38.55 4.51 -6.72
C ASP A 12 37.74 5.50 -5.84
N VAL A 13 36.49 5.83 -6.20
CA VAL A 13 35.67 6.83 -5.46
C VAL A 13 34.33 6.27 -4.92
N LEU A 14 34.12 4.96 -4.98
CA LEU A 14 32.97 4.28 -4.36
C LEU A 14 33.42 3.03 -3.59
N SER A 15 33.99 3.24 -2.41
CA SER A 15 34.39 2.15 -1.49
C SER A 15 34.37 2.62 -0.04
N VAL A 16 33.16 2.65 0.54
CA VAL A 16 32.96 2.74 2.00
C VAL A 16 32.41 1.39 2.46
N PRO A 17 33.15 0.60 3.26
CA PRO A 17 32.69 -0.71 3.70
C PRO A 17 31.54 -0.57 4.70
N ILE A 18 30.47 -1.35 4.49
CA ILE A 18 29.39 -1.48 5.48
C ILE A 18 29.96 -2.18 6.72
N ALA A 19 29.89 -1.52 7.86
CA ALA A 19 30.39 -2.07 9.12
C ALA A 19 29.55 -3.28 9.57
N ALA A 20 30.19 -4.43 9.72
CA ALA A 20 29.56 -5.60 10.32
C ALA A 20 29.34 -5.38 11.82
N SER A 21 28.12 -5.58 12.31
CA SER A 21 27.83 -5.70 13.74
C SER A 21 28.27 -7.08 14.25
N VAL A 22 28.92 -7.11 15.41
CA VAL A 22 29.60 -8.28 15.98
C VAL A 22 29.33 -8.35 17.49
N THR A 23 29.34 -9.56 18.07
CA THR A 23 29.05 -9.91 19.49
C THR A 23 27.60 -9.63 19.96
N ASN A 24 26.94 -10.43 20.80
CA ASN A 24 27.20 -11.78 21.36
C ASN A 24 25.84 -12.53 21.43
N GLY A 25 25.74 -13.85 21.59
CA GLY A 25 26.75 -14.84 21.90
C GLY A 25 26.31 -15.72 23.07
N ALA A 26 25.54 -16.77 22.79
CA ALA A 26 25.14 -17.81 23.74
C ALA A 26 25.15 -19.16 23.01
N SER A 27 25.98 -20.09 23.47
CA SER A 27 26.19 -21.41 22.86
C SER A 27 25.51 -22.49 23.68
N GLU A 28 24.84 -23.43 23.03
CA GLU A 28 24.70 -24.78 23.58
C GLU A 28 24.87 -25.80 22.45
N SER A 29 25.52 -26.92 22.77
CA SER A 29 26.10 -27.83 21.77
C SER A 29 25.69 -29.27 22.05
N ASN A 30 25.04 -29.91 21.07
CA ASN A 30 25.05 -31.35 20.79
C ASN A 30 24.49 -31.53 19.36
N GLY A 31 24.96 -32.45 18.52
CA GLY A 31 26.04 -33.43 18.69
C GLY A 31 25.53 -34.85 18.38
N THR A 32 26.05 -35.48 17.30
CA THR A 32 25.70 -36.84 16.79
C THR A 32 24.24 -37.02 16.31
N SER A 33 23.90 -37.86 15.32
CA SER A 33 24.68 -38.57 14.27
C SER A 33 23.73 -39.11 13.16
N GLU A 34 24.33 -39.64 12.08
CA GLU A 34 23.95 -40.84 11.29
C GLU A 34 22.58 -41.55 11.54
N SER A 35 21.86 -42.10 10.55
CA SER A 35 22.14 -42.31 9.11
C SER A 35 20.89 -42.76 8.29
N ASN A 36 20.90 -42.49 6.98
CA ASN A 36 20.45 -43.28 5.81
C ASN A 36 19.19 -44.21 5.79
N ASN A 37 18.70 -44.41 4.56
CA ASN A 37 17.81 -45.48 4.03
C ASN A 37 16.30 -45.36 4.36
N THR A 38 15.37 -45.23 3.38
CA THR A 38 14.94 -46.13 2.27
C THR A 38 14.22 -47.40 2.78
N SER A 39 13.09 -47.85 2.22
CA SER A 39 12.27 -47.43 1.05
C SER A 39 10.83 -47.98 1.17
N GLU A 40 9.97 -47.68 0.17
CA GLU A 40 8.80 -48.47 -0.30
C GLU A 40 7.69 -48.83 0.72
N SER A 41 6.42 -48.41 0.63
CA SER A 41 5.41 -48.31 -0.46
C SER A 41 4.40 -49.48 -0.49
N ASN A 42 3.15 -49.14 -0.85
CA ASN A 42 1.99 -50.01 -1.11
C ASN A 42 1.24 -50.58 0.12
N GLY A 43 -0.09 -50.51 0.09
CA GLY A 43 -0.99 -50.92 1.18
C GLY A 43 -2.36 -50.23 1.12
N THR A 44 -3.13 -50.49 0.06
CA THR A 44 -4.44 -49.87 -0.22
C THR A 44 -5.61 -50.63 0.44
N LEU A 45 -6.81 -50.02 0.46
CA LEU A 45 -8.14 -50.61 0.79
C LEU A 45 -8.42 -50.89 2.29
N GLU A 46 -9.67 -50.97 2.78
CA GLU A 46 -10.91 -50.18 2.52
C GLU A 46 -11.97 -50.51 3.60
N SER A 47 -13.07 -49.72 3.64
CA SER A 47 -14.40 -50.07 4.19
C SER A 47 -14.64 -50.24 5.72
N ASN A 48 -15.44 -49.31 6.26
CA ASN A 48 -16.68 -49.50 7.05
C ASN A 48 -16.78 -50.52 8.22
N GLY A 49 -17.14 -50.03 9.42
CA GLY A 49 -17.59 -50.87 10.54
C GLY A 49 -18.10 -50.11 11.79
N HIS A 50 -19.36 -49.66 11.78
CA HIS A 50 -20.16 -49.34 12.99
C HIS A 50 -20.58 -50.66 13.71
N PRO A 51 -20.97 -50.73 15.02
CA PRO A 51 -21.96 -49.82 15.65
C PRO A 51 -21.96 -49.61 17.20
N VAL A 52 -22.92 -48.79 17.72
CA VAL A 52 -23.80 -48.96 18.94
C VAL A 52 -23.20 -49.33 20.32
N THR A 53 -23.58 -48.81 21.52
CA THR A 53 -24.19 -47.55 22.10
C THR A 53 -23.68 -47.44 23.58
N ASN A 54 -24.30 -46.99 24.70
CA ASN A 54 -25.65 -46.53 25.14
C ASN A 54 -25.61 -45.76 26.50
N GLY A 55 -26.72 -45.12 26.90
CA GLY A 55 -26.97 -44.51 28.23
C GLY A 55 -27.44 -43.04 28.15
N GLU A 56 -28.74 -42.69 28.23
CA GLU A 56 -29.64 -42.60 29.41
C GLU A 56 -29.28 -41.44 30.39
N SER A 57 -30.19 -40.63 30.96
CA SER A 57 -31.65 -40.36 30.83
C SER A 57 -31.99 -39.05 31.65
N VAL A 58 -33.19 -38.49 31.94
CA VAL A 58 -34.63 -38.87 31.93
C VAL A 58 -35.57 -37.63 31.77
N SER A 59 -36.44 -37.56 30.73
CA SER A 59 -37.72 -36.76 30.69
C SER A 59 -37.66 -35.20 30.79
N ASN A 60 -38.72 -34.37 30.62
CA ASN A 60 -40.16 -34.54 30.27
C ASN A 60 -40.75 -33.17 29.77
N GLY A 61 -41.84 -33.13 28.96
CA GLY A 61 -42.59 -31.87 28.73
C GLY A 61 -43.40 -31.69 27.42
N THR A 62 -44.71 -31.97 27.47
CA THR A 62 -45.78 -31.67 26.47
C THR A 62 -45.97 -30.13 26.24
N THR A 63 -46.62 -29.55 25.21
CA THR A 63 -47.85 -29.92 24.46
C THR A 63 -48.11 -29.01 23.21
N VAL A 64 -48.67 -29.55 22.10
CA VAL A 64 -49.87 -29.07 21.28
C VAL A 64 -49.97 -27.60 20.78
N LEU A 65 -50.48 -27.23 19.58
CA LEU A 65 -50.81 -27.87 18.26
C LEU A 65 -51.20 -26.80 17.20
N ASN A 66 -51.37 -27.21 15.93
CA ASN A 66 -52.02 -26.50 14.78
C ASN A 66 -51.30 -25.23 14.25
N GLY A 67 -51.41 -24.82 12.97
CA GLY A 67 -52.09 -25.30 11.76
C GLY A 67 -52.15 -24.12 10.75
N THR A 68 -52.03 -24.23 9.42
CA THR A 68 -52.77 -25.08 8.46
C THR A 68 -52.06 -25.08 7.07
N SER A 69 -52.34 -26.07 6.20
CA SER A 69 -52.13 -26.20 4.72
C SER A 69 -51.15 -25.26 3.96
N ALA A 70 -50.17 -25.71 3.14
CA ALA A 70 -50.23 -26.59 1.95
C ALA A 70 -51.06 -25.99 0.79
N ILE A 71 -50.71 -26.01 -0.52
CA ILE A 71 -49.91 -26.87 -1.45
C ILE A 71 -49.45 -25.95 -2.63
N SER A 72 -48.34 -26.03 -3.39
CA SER A 72 -46.99 -26.68 -3.42
C SER A 72 -46.12 -25.92 -4.49
N SER A 73 -45.07 -26.35 -5.22
CA SER A 73 -44.25 -27.58 -5.38
C SER A 73 -42.92 -27.34 -6.16
N VAL A 74 -41.84 -28.02 -5.76
CA VAL A 74 -40.87 -28.86 -6.54
C VAL A 74 -40.45 -28.44 -7.99
N PRO A 75 -39.14 -28.43 -8.39
CA PRO A 75 -37.88 -28.41 -7.59
C PRO A 75 -36.72 -27.50 -8.10
N ASN A 76 -35.80 -27.20 -7.16
CA ASN A 76 -34.31 -27.12 -7.22
C ASN A 76 -33.51 -26.50 -8.40
N GLY A 77 -32.57 -25.62 -8.04
CA GLY A 77 -31.55 -25.08 -8.96
C GLY A 77 -30.39 -24.26 -8.36
N ILE A 78 -29.83 -24.64 -7.19
CA ILE A 78 -28.45 -24.35 -6.68
C ILE A 78 -27.86 -22.96 -7.09
N SER A 79 -27.92 -21.87 -6.31
CA SER A 79 -27.52 -21.63 -4.89
C SER A 79 -26.03 -21.91 -4.60
N ALA A 80 -25.25 -21.07 -3.91
CA ALA A 80 -25.58 -19.89 -3.10
C ALA A 80 -24.56 -18.75 -3.29
N ILE A 81 -25.01 -17.51 -3.08
CA ILE A 81 -24.15 -16.37 -2.73
C ILE A 81 -24.11 -16.33 -1.20
N ALA A 82 -22.92 -16.19 -0.59
CA ALA A 82 -22.80 -16.09 0.86
C ALA A 82 -23.44 -14.80 1.37
N SER A 83 -24.36 -14.92 2.33
CA SER A 83 -25.09 -13.81 2.93
C SER A 83 -24.19 -12.96 3.81
N VAL A 84 -24.21 -11.64 3.60
CA VAL A 84 -23.77 -10.67 4.61
C VAL A 84 -24.81 -10.66 5.74
N PRO A 85 -24.42 -10.60 7.03
CA PRO A 85 -25.37 -10.38 8.12
C PRO A 85 -25.84 -8.93 8.12
N ASP A 86 -27.14 -8.70 7.91
CA ASP A 86 -27.79 -7.39 8.10
C ASP A 86 -28.07 -7.13 9.59
N ASP A 87 -27.01 -7.05 10.40
CA ASP A 87 -27.08 -6.54 11.78
C ASP A 87 -26.60 -5.08 11.81
N PRO A 88 -27.46 -4.09 12.13
CA PRO A 88 -27.05 -2.70 12.23
C PRO A 88 -26.17 -2.50 13.48
N VAL A 89 -24.91 -2.16 13.27
CA VAL A 89 -23.98 -1.77 14.34
C VAL A 89 -24.49 -0.49 15.00
N THR A 90 -25.17 -0.65 16.13
CA THR A 90 -25.77 0.45 16.89
C THR A 90 -24.73 1.12 17.78
N TYR A 91 -24.32 2.33 17.41
CA TYR A 91 -23.49 3.17 18.27
C TYR A 91 -24.33 3.69 19.45
N PRO A 92 -23.86 3.57 20.71
CA PRO A 92 -24.59 4.08 21.87
C PRO A 92 -24.53 5.62 21.89
N VAL A 93 -25.65 6.27 21.57
CA VAL A 93 -25.81 7.74 21.67
C VAL A 93 -25.78 8.15 23.15
N PRO A 94 -24.81 8.98 23.61
CA PRO A 94 -24.71 9.36 25.02
C PRO A 94 -25.78 10.37 25.42
N ASN A 95 -26.95 9.88 25.83
CA ASN A 95 -28.03 10.71 26.34
C ASN A 95 -27.72 11.16 27.78
N GLY A 96 -26.91 12.21 27.92
CA GLY A 96 -26.45 12.72 29.22
C GLY A 96 -26.06 14.20 29.19
N THR A 97 -26.89 15.06 29.77
CA THR A 97 -26.62 16.49 29.99
C THR A 97 -25.62 16.70 31.13
N SER A 98 -24.38 16.24 30.91
CA SER A 98 -23.25 16.60 31.76
C SER A 98 -22.89 18.07 31.55
N THR A 99 -22.59 18.79 32.65
CA THR A 99 -22.06 20.15 32.57
C THR A 99 -20.61 20.09 32.11
N ALA A 100 -20.39 20.20 30.80
CA ALA A 100 -19.09 19.99 30.19
C ALA A 100 -18.02 20.92 30.80
N SER A 101 -16.89 20.33 31.19
CA SER A 101 -15.67 21.10 31.38
C SER A 101 -15.31 21.82 30.07
N PRO A 102 -14.71 23.01 30.10
CA PRO A 102 -14.24 23.64 28.87
C PRO A 102 -13.24 22.71 28.18
N GLY A 103 -13.47 22.47 26.88
CA GLY A 103 -12.60 21.64 26.06
C GLY A 103 -11.17 22.20 25.97
N PRO A 104 -10.19 21.39 25.56
CA PRO A 104 -8.80 21.83 25.49
C PRO A 104 -8.65 22.98 24.48
N GLU A 105 -7.77 23.95 24.76
CA GLU A 105 -7.54 25.12 23.88
C GLU A 105 -7.08 24.70 22.47
N LYS A 106 -6.47 23.52 22.36
CA LYS A 106 -6.03 22.88 21.12
C LYS A 106 -6.33 21.40 21.14
N LEU A 107 -6.63 20.82 19.98
CA LEU A 107 -6.71 19.39 19.78
C LEU A 107 -5.30 18.79 19.65
N SER A 108 -4.94 17.82 20.49
CA SER A 108 -3.67 17.10 20.40
C SER A 108 -3.77 15.82 19.55
N LEU A 109 -2.82 15.62 18.64
CA LEU A 109 -2.83 14.58 17.62
C LEU A 109 -1.52 13.77 17.62
N ALA A 110 -1.62 12.45 17.75
CA ALA A 110 -0.49 11.56 17.54
C ALA A 110 -0.54 10.94 16.14
N ILE A 111 0.50 11.15 15.33
CA ILE A 111 0.67 10.52 14.03
C ILE A 111 1.71 9.41 14.18
N ILE A 112 1.28 8.16 14.04
CA ILE A 112 2.13 6.98 14.20
C ILE A 112 2.63 6.58 12.81
N GLY A 113 3.95 6.66 12.58
CA GLY A 113 4.58 6.34 11.30
C GLY A 113 4.86 7.55 10.40
N GLY A 114 6.12 7.68 10.00
CA GLY A 114 6.67 8.72 9.13
C GLY A 114 6.48 8.46 7.63
N GLY A 115 5.42 7.74 7.23
CA GLY A 115 5.09 7.48 5.83
C GLY A 115 4.63 8.74 5.08
N ILE A 116 4.62 8.68 3.74
CA ILE A 116 4.26 9.82 2.86
C ILE A 116 2.98 10.54 3.33
N GLY A 117 1.91 9.80 3.63
CA GLY A 117 0.65 10.41 4.06
C GLY A 117 0.65 10.91 5.51
N GLY A 118 1.45 10.32 6.41
CA GLY A 118 1.60 10.81 7.78
C GLY A 118 2.35 12.15 7.81
N ILE A 119 3.45 12.25 7.07
CA ILE A 119 4.19 13.51 6.88
C ILE A 119 3.34 14.54 6.11
N ALA A 120 2.61 14.13 5.07
CA ALA A 120 1.77 15.04 4.30
C ALA A 120 0.58 15.58 5.12
N LEU A 121 -0.02 14.77 6.00
CA LEU A 121 -1.00 15.23 6.98
C LEU A 121 -0.37 16.26 7.94
N ALA A 122 0.79 15.94 8.52
CA ALA A 122 1.52 16.85 9.41
C ALA A 122 1.82 18.21 8.76
N LEU A 123 2.37 18.22 7.53
CA LEU A 123 2.61 19.45 6.77
C LEU A 123 1.32 20.22 6.51
N GLY A 124 0.24 19.52 6.14
CA GLY A 124 -1.07 20.11 5.95
C GLY A 124 -1.73 20.67 7.21
N LEU A 125 -1.24 20.31 8.41
CA LEU A 125 -1.72 20.81 9.70
C LEU A 125 -0.89 21.98 10.27
N LEU A 126 0.27 22.32 9.69
CA LEU A 126 1.14 23.40 10.18
C LEU A 126 0.45 24.78 10.24
N GLU A 127 -0.48 25.04 9.33
CA GLU A 127 -1.24 26.30 9.24
C GLU A 127 -2.46 26.36 10.18
N HIS A 128 -2.63 25.38 11.08
CA HIS A 128 -3.84 25.20 11.89
C HIS A 128 -3.52 25.26 13.40
N PRO A 129 -3.35 26.47 13.99
CA PRO A 129 -2.76 26.66 15.31
C PRO A 129 -3.57 26.14 16.52
N ARG A 130 -4.81 25.66 16.28
CA ARG A 130 -5.68 24.96 17.24
C ARG A 130 -5.52 23.43 17.19
N ILE A 131 -4.58 22.92 16.41
CA ILE A 131 -4.17 21.52 16.39
C ILE A 131 -2.69 21.49 16.75
N ASP A 132 -2.31 20.68 17.73
CA ASP A 132 -0.92 20.34 18.01
C ASP A 132 -0.67 18.87 17.65
N PHE A 133 0.36 18.58 16.86
CA PHE A 133 0.64 17.22 16.40
C PHE A 133 2.06 16.77 16.70
N GLN A 134 2.21 15.49 16.98
CA GLN A 134 3.48 14.82 17.26
C GLN A 134 3.59 13.56 16.40
N ILE A 135 4.72 13.38 15.71
CA ILE A 135 4.97 12.25 14.81
C ILE A 135 5.90 11.24 15.50
N TYR A 136 5.49 9.98 15.53
CA TYR A 136 6.23 8.89 16.18
C TYR A 136 6.67 7.86 15.13
N GLU A 137 7.96 7.84 14.80
CA GLU A 137 8.54 6.93 13.80
C GLU A 137 9.27 5.77 14.47
N ALA A 138 9.01 4.55 14.01
CA ALA A 138 9.53 3.31 14.60
C ALA A 138 10.99 3.01 14.25
N ALA A 139 11.52 3.59 13.18
CA ALA A 139 12.94 3.54 12.83
C ALA A 139 13.77 4.49 13.72
N PRO A 140 15.00 4.12 14.14
CA PRO A 140 15.86 5.00 14.96
C PRO A 140 16.48 6.14 14.14
N ILE A 141 16.55 5.99 12.81
CA ILE A 141 17.04 6.98 11.85
C ILE A 141 16.17 6.91 10.58
N TRP A 142 16.08 8.01 9.84
CA TRP A 142 15.40 8.03 8.55
C TRP A 142 16.18 7.25 7.50
N VAL A 143 15.67 6.07 7.13
CA VAL A 143 16.21 5.24 6.04
C VAL A 143 15.07 4.92 5.08
N GLN A 144 15.18 5.38 3.84
CA GLN A 144 14.20 5.11 2.79
C GLN A 144 14.91 4.42 1.63
N ILE A 145 14.60 3.14 1.40
CA ILE A 145 15.12 2.40 0.24
C ILE A 145 14.44 2.93 -1.04
N GLY A 146 15.25 3.16 -2.07
CA GLY A 146 14.89 3.83 -3.30
C GLY A 146 14.11 2.96 -4.29
N ALA A 147 13.06 3.54 -4.88
CA ALA A 147 12.40 3.05 -6.09
C ALA A 147 11.75 4.26 -6.79
N GLY A 148 11.37 4.13 -8.06
CA GLY A 148 10.54 5.12 -8.73
C GLY A 148 9.14 5.19 -8.12
N LEU A 149 8.64 6.41 -7.90
CA LEU A 149 7.28 6.71 -7.48
C LEU A 149 6.65 7.69 -8.46
N GLY A 150 5.63 7.23 -9.20
CA GLY A 150 4.77 8.10 -10.02
C GLY A 150 3.49 8.51 -9.27
N LEU A 151 3.06 9.76 -9.42
CA LEU A 151 1.81 10.27 -8.84
C LEU A 151 0.84 10.73 -9.94
N GLY A 152 -0.34 10.12 -9.98
CA GLY A 152 -1.41 10.52 -10.91
C GLY A 152 -2.05 11.88 -10.58
N PRO A 153 -2.87 12.46 -11.47
CA PRO A 153 -3.51 13.77 -11.27
C PRO A 153 -4.22 13.97 -9.92
N ASN A 154 -4.91 12.95 -9.41
CA ASN A 154 -5.58 13.00 -8.11
C ASN A 154 -4.60 13.15 -6.94
N ALA A 155 -3.43 12.50 -7.00
CA ALA A 155 -2.40 12.61 -5.97
C ALA A 155 -1.70 13.99 -6.02
N GLN A 156 -1.55 14.56 -7.22
CA GLN A 156 -1.00 15.90 -7.41
C GLN A 156 -1.96 16.97 -6.88
N ALA A 157 -3.25 16.89 -7.21
CA ALA A 157 -4.30 17.75 -6.64
C ALA A 157 -4.38 17.62 -5.11
N ALA A 158 -4.18 16.41 -4.56
CA ALA A 158 -4.13 16.22 -3.12
C ALA A 158 -2.94 16.95 -2.47
N LEU A 159 -1.74 16.92 -3.07
CA LEU A 159 -0.57 17.67 -2.59
C LEU A 159 -0.79 19.19 -2.61
N GLU A 160 -1.49 19.69 -3.64
CA GLU A 160 -1.79 21.12 -3.80
C GLU A 160 -2.85 21.62 -2.80
N LEU A 161 -3.88 20.83 -2.52
CA LEU A 161 -4.88 21.14 -1.49
C LEU A 161 -4.35 20.91 -0.04
N LEU A 162 -3.34 20.06 0.12
CA LEU A 162 -2.64 19.86 1.39
C LEU A 162 -1.79 21.09 1.78
N GLY A 163 -1.13 21.75 0.83
CA GLY A 163 -0.46 23.02 1.08
C GLY A 163 0.79 23.31 0.22
N PRO A 164 1.46 24.44 0.47
CA PRO A 164 2.66 24.85 -0.28
C PRO A 164 3.84 23.89 -0.05
N GLU A 165 4.02 23.38 1.16
CA GLU A 165 5.17 22.52 1.52
C GLU A 165 5.13 21.15 0.82
N THR A 166 3.97 20.49 0.82
CA THR A 166 3.73 19.24 0.06
C THR A 166 3.90 19.44 -1.44
N THR A 167 3.44 20.59 -1.96
CA THR A 167 3.56 20.97 -3.36
C THR A 167 5.02 21.20 -3.77
N ALA A 168 5.77 21.94 -2.95
CA ALA A 168 7.18 22.25 -3.20
C ALA A 168 8.06 21.01 -3.13
N ALA A 169 7.87 20.15 -2.11
CA ALA A 169 8.60 18.89 -1.99
C ALA A 169 8.43 17.99 -3.22
N PHE A 170 7.22 17.94 -3.80
CA PHE A 170 6.98 17.18 -5.02
C PHE A 170 7.64 17.83 -6.24
N ARG A 171 7.38 19.13 -6.48
CA ARG A 171 7.92 19.87 -7.63
C ARG A 171 9.47 19.90 -7.65
N ASN A 172 10.12 19.91 -6.49
CA ASN A 172 11.58 19.77 -6.34
C ASN A 172 12.14 18.44 -6.88
N ASN A 173 11.36 17.36 -6.84
CA ASN A 173 11.84 15.99 -7.08
C ASN A 173 11.26 15.36 -8.36
N VAL A 174 10.37 16.08 -9.05
CA VAL A 174 9.57 15.51 -10.13
C VAL A 174 10.31 15.44 -11.47
N THR A 175 9.98 14.40 -12.23
CA THR A 175 10.50 14.05 -13.55
C THR A 175 9.32 13.62 -14.41
N GLY A 176 9.12 14.32 -15.51
CA GLY A 176 8.16 13.93 -16.54
C GLY A 176 8.79 13.06 -17.61
N ASN A 177 7.99 12.74 -18.63
CA ASN A 177 8.49 12.26 -19.91
C ASN A 177 9.42 13.32 -20.53
N LEU A 178 10.54 12.91 -21.13
CA LEU A 178 11.50 13.87 -21.70
C LEU A 178 11.19 14.23 -23.17
N TRP A 179 10.27 13.53 -23.81
CA TRP A 179 9.85 13.80 -25.19
C TRP A 179 8.64 14.73 -25.24
N GLU A 180 8.68 15.75 -26.09
CA GLU A 180 7.61 16.75 -26.21
C GLU A 180 6.26 16.13 -26.60
N THR A 181 6.27 15.16 -27.52
CA THR A 181 5.09 14.38 -27.93
C THR A 181 4.46 13.57 -26.79
N HIS A 182 5.18 13.38 -25.69
CA HIS A 182 4.80 12.55 -24.54
C HIS A 182 4.46 13.35 -23.28
N GLN A 183 4.48 14.70 -23.30
CA GLN A 183 4.20 15.55 -22.12
C GLN A 183 2.78 15.39 -21.51
N LYS A 184 1.83 14.79 -22.24
CA LYS A 184 0.49 14.43 -21.74
C LYS A 184 0.23 12.92 -21.70
N THR A 185 1.24 12.10 -21.98
CA THR A 185 1.19 10.65 -21.79
C THR A 185 1.55 10.33 -20.35
N PHE A 186 0.71 9.57 -19.64
CA PHE A 186 1.06 8.98 -18.35
C PHE A 186 1.91 7.73 -18.55
N LEU A 187 1.51 6.85 -19.48
CA LEU A 187 2.17 5.58 -19.77
C LEU A 187 1.81 5.08 -21.17
N ASN A 188 2.80 4.71 -21.97
CA ASN A 188 2.59 3.89 -23.18
C ASN A 188 2.57 2.41 -22.81
N PHE A 189 1.66 1.65 -23.42
CA PHE A 189 1.53 0.21 -23.27
C PHE A 189 1.81 -0.49 -24.60
N PHE A 190 2.76 -1.42 -24.61
CA PHE A 190 3.17 -2.21 -25.77
C PHE A 190 2.98 -3.71 -25.49
N SER A 191 2.83 -4.53 -26.54
CA SER A 191 2.94 -5.98 -26.42
C SER A 191 4.41 -6.37 -26.30
N GLY A 192 4.75 -7.16 -25.28
CA GLY A 192 6.13 -7.52 -24.93
C GLY A 192 6.62 -8.82 -25.56
N GLN A 193 5.73 -9.69 -26.03
CA GLN A 193 6.06 -11.05 -26.49
C GLN A 193 5.28 -11.43 -27.77
N GLY A 194 5.75 -12.45 -28.47
CA GLY A 194 5.06 -13.07 -29.62
C GLY A 194 5.10 -12.23 -30.91
N PRO A 195 4.26 -12.56 -31.91
CA PRO A 195 4.25 -11.89 -33.22
C PRO A 195 4.00 -10.37 -33.18
N ASN A 196 3.38 -9.90 -32.09
CA ASN A 196 3.05 -8.49 -31.88
C ASN A 196 4.08 -7.77 -31.00
N ALA A 197 5.24 -8.37 -30.68
CA ALA A 197 6.24 -7.76 -29.80
C ALA A 197 6.71 -6.40 -30.34
N GLY A 198 6.64 -5.36 -29.50
CA GLY A 198 6.89 -3.96 -29.88
C GLY A 198 5.68 -3.21 -30.46
N GLN A 199 4.54 -3.86 -30.67
CA GLN A 199 3.31 -3.17 -31.09
C GLN A 199 2.71 -2.34 -29.96
N LEU A 200 2.42 -1.06 -30.22
CA LEU A 200 1.68 -0.20 -29.30
C LEU A 200 0.23 -0.71 -29.13
N ILE A 201 -0.16 -0.96 -27.89
CA ILE A 201 -1.52 -1.30 -27.47
C ILE A 201 -2.32 -0.04 -27.18
N HIS A 202 -1.74 0.88 -26.40
CA HIS A 202 -2.43 2.08 -25.93
C HIS A 202 -1.47 3.16 -25.43
N THR A 203 -1.79 4.44 -25.68
CA THR A 203 -1.12 5.60 -25.06
C THR A 203 -2.09 6.20 -24.04
N GLN A 204 -1.90 5.88 -22.75
CA GLN A 204 -2.76 6.39 -21.69
C GLN A 204 -2.38 7.83 -21.37
N LYS A 205 -3.31 8.77 -21.59
CA LYS A 205 -3.08 10.21 -21.39
C LYS A 205 -3.78 10.75 -20.15
N CYS A 206 -3.23 11.83 -19.59
CA CYS A 206 -3.86 12.57 -18.49
C CYS A 206 -3.45 14.06 -18.55
N SER A 207 -4.03 14.89 -17.68
CA SER A 207 -3.79 16.34 -17.63
C SER A 207 -2.33 16.72 -17.33
N THR A 208 -1.62 15.91 -16.53
CA THR A 208 -0.27 16.18 -16.03
C THR A 208 0.84 15.36 -16.69
N GLY A 209 0.48 14.36 -17.50
CA GLY A 209 1.43 13.37 -18.03
C GLY A 209 2.02 12.46 -16.94
N LEU A 210 3.12 11.75 -17.25
CA LEU A 210 3.97 11.16 -16.22
C LEU A 210 4.48 12.28 -15.32
N GLN A 211 4.36 12.09 -14.01
CA GLN A 211 5.04 12.92 -13.01
C GLN A 211 5.57 11.95 -11.93
N SER A 212 6.88 11.70 -11.95
CA SER A 212 7.51 10.67 -11.09
C SER A 212 8.83 11.12 -10.48
N CYS A 213 9.25 10.46 -9.40
CA CYS A 213 10.39 10.87 -8.58
C CYS A 213 11.14 9.66 -8.00
N HIS A 214 12.35 9.89 -7.48
CA HIS A 214 13.02 8.91 -6.64
C HIS A 214 12.40 8.95 -5.22
N ARG A 215 11.69 7.88 -4.82
CA ARG A 215 10.84 7.84 -3.61
C ARG A 215 11.55 8.37 -2.36
N ALA A 216 12.81 7.97 -2.14
CA ALA A 216 13.56 8.38 -0.95
C ALA A 216 13.79 9.90 -0.92
N LYS A 217 14.18 10.52 -2.05
CA LYS A 217 14.48 11.96 -2.11
C LYS A 217 13.22 12.82 -1.91
N PHE A 218 12.08 12.37 -2.43
CA PHE A 218 10.78 13.00 -2.18
C PHE A 218 10.35 12.90 -0.70
N VAL A 219 10.53 11.74 -0.05
CA VAL A 219 10.26 11.60 1.39
C VAL A 219 11.22 12.47 2.22
N ASP A 220 12.51 12.51 1.86
CA ASP A 220 13.50 13.35 2.56
C ASP A 220 13.17 14.85 2.45
N ASP A 221 12.66 15.31 1.29
CA ASP A 221 12.23 16.71 1.08
C ASP A 221 10.97 17.04 1.90
N LEU A 222 9.99 16.12 1.95
CA LEU A 222 8.81 16.23 2.81
C LEU A 222 9.19 16.28 4.30
N VAL A 223 10.05 15.37 4.78
CA VAL A 223 10.44 15.28 6.20
C VAL A 223 11.18 16.54 6.66
N LYS A 224 12.07 17.12 5.82
CA LYS A 224 12.83 18.34 6.14
C LYS A 224 11.98 19.60 6.34
N ARG A 225 10.69 19.55 5.99
CA ARG A 225 9.73 20.65 6.14
C ARG A 225 8.90 20.56 7.42
N VAL A 226 8.93 19.41 8.10
CA VAL A 226 8.32 19.26 9.44
C VAL A 226 9.29 19.84 10.47
N PRO A 227 8.83 20.68 11.41
CA PRO A 227 9.64 21.11 12.56
C PRO A 227 10.19 19.91 13.34
N ALA A 228 11.51 19.88 13.57
CA ALA A 228 12.21 18.71 14.10
C ALA A 228 11.81 18.34 15.54
N ASP A 229 11.30 19.31 16.31
CA ASP A 229 10.73 19.13 17.64
C ASP A 229 9.41 18.33 17.65
N ARG A 230 8.76 18.19 16.49
CA ARG A 230 7.53 17.39 16.30
C ARG A 230 7.79 15.94 15.86
N VAL A 231 9.05 15.51 15.78
CA VAL A 231 9.45 14.24 15.16
C VAL A 231 10.25 13.38 16.14
N HIS A 232 9.65 12.26 16.57
CA HIS A 232 10.19 11.37 17.60
C HIS A 232 10.60 10.03 16.99
N MET A 233 11.91 9.86 16.78
CA MET A 233 12.50 8.64 16.18
C MET A 233 12.66 7.50 17.19
N GLY A 234 12.68 6.26 16.71
CA GLY A 234 12.78 5.03 17.53
C GLY A 234 11.49 4.67 18.29
N LYS A 235 10.41 5.43 18.11
CA LYS A 235 9.14 5.29 18.82
C LYS A 235 8.22 4.27 18.17
N ARG A 236 8.64 3.00 18.21
CA ARG A 236 7.80 1.87 17.80
C ARG A 236 6.64 1.69 18.79
N LEU A 237 5.41 1.94 18.34
CA LEU A 237 4.20 1.74 19.14
C LEU A 237 3.96 0.26 19.45
N VAL A 238 3.57 -0.05 20.69
CA VAL A 238 3.26 -1.43 21.15
C VAL A 238 2.00 -1.54 22.03
N SER A 239 1.39 -0.42 22.43
CA SER A 239 0.09 -0.39 23.10
C SER A 239 -0.67 0.90 22.79
N ILE A 240 -1.98 0.76 22.55
CA ILE A 240 -2.95 1.86 22.53
C ILE A 240 -4.02 1.56 23.59
N GLN A 241 -4.33 2.53 24.43
CA GLN A 241 -5.40 2.47 25.42
C GLN A 241 -6.34 3.67 25.22
N ASP A 242 -7.43 3.45 24.47
CA ASP A 242 -8.51 4.43 24.30
C ASP A 242 -9.69 4.10 25.22
N LYS A 243 -9.83 4.85 26.32
CA LYS A 243 -11.04 4.84 27.17
C LYS A 243 -12.17 5.65 26.52
N SER A 244 -12.62 5.24 25.34
CA SER A 244 -13.72 5.89 24.63
C SER A 244 -14.94 6.03 25.54
N GLY A 245 -15.52 7.23 25.61
CA GLY A 245 -16.60 7.59 26.54
C GLY A 245 -16.15 8.28 27.84
N VAL A 246 -14.84 8.40 28.09
CA VAL A 246 -14.26 9.16 29.22
C VAL A 246 -13.45 10.35 28.69
N ASP A 247 -13.48 11.49 29.37
CA ASP A 247 -12.65 12.68 29.04
C ASP A 247 -11.18 12.53 29.51
N GLU A 248 -10.59 11.38 29.23
CA GLU A 248 -9.15 11.13 29.32
C GLU A 248 -8.58 11.02 27.89
N PRO A 249 -7.38 11.56 27.57
CA PRO A 249 -6.75 11.35 26.27
C PRO A 249 -6.39 9.87 26.03
N VAL A 250 -6.18 9.48 24.77
CA VAL A 250 -5.68 8.15 24.40
C VAL A 250 -4.24 8.00 24.88
N LEU A 251 -3.94 6.92 25.61
CA LEU A 251 -2.58 6.60 26.05
C LEU A 251 -1.87 5.68 25.05
N LEU A 252 -0.65 6.06 24.68
CA LEU A 252 0.26 5.33 23.81
C LEU A 252 1.45 4.81 24.62
N THR A 253 1.90 3.58 24.35
CA THR A 253 3.15 3.05 24.91
C THR A 253 4.06 2.55 23.79
N PHE A 254 5.34 2.92 23.85
CA PHE A 254 6.35 2.56 22.87
C PHE A 254 7.29 1.46 23.37
N ALA A 255 7.98 0.79 22.46
CA ALA A 255 8.85 -0.36 22.74
C ALA A 255 10.07 -0.04 23.64
N ASP A 256 10.41 1.24 23.81
CA ASP A 256 11.43 1.72 24.75
C ASP A 256 10.90 1.96 26.18
N GLY A 257 9.62 1.63 26.43
CA GLY A 257 8.93 1.86 27.70
C GLY A 257 8.43 3.29 27.90
N SER A 258 8.69 4.22 26.97
CA SER A 258 8.14 5.58 27.03
C SER A 258 6.66 5.62 26.63
N THR A 259 5.97 6.67 27.06
CA THR A 259 4.54 6.89 26.80
C THR A 259 4.29 8.27 26.22
N ALA A 260 3.16 8.42 25.53
CA ALA A 260 2.61 9.70 25.10
C ALA A 260 1.08 9.67 25.22
N THR A 261 0.45 10.85 25.24
CA THR A 261 -1.01 10.99 25.21
C THR A 261 -1.43 11.93 24.08
N ALA A 262 -2.61 11.67 23.51
CA ALA A 262 -3.23 12.53 22.50
C ALA A 262 -4.76 12.43 22.54
N ASP A 263 -5.45 13.46 22.08
CA ASP A 263 -6.92 13.47 21.97
C ASP A 263 -7.41 12.65 20.77
N ALA A 264 -6.55 12.50 19.74
CA ALA A 264 -6.79 11.74 18.52
C ALA A 264 -5.51 11.03 18.05
N VAL A 265 -5.64 9.83 17.43
CA VAL A 265 -4.50 9.03 16.95
C VAL A 265 -4.69 8.62 15.48
N ILE A 266 -3.66 8.81 14.66
CA ILE A 266 -3.60 8.42 13.24
C ILE A 266 -2.53 7.36 13.03
N GLY A 267 -2.93 6.14 12.68
CA GLY A 267 -2.05 5.06 12.24
C GLY A 267 -1.67 5.21 10.78
N ALA A 268 -0.50 5.81 10.53
CA ALA A 268 0.18 5.88 9.23
C ALA A 268 1.40 4.92 9.17
N ASP A 269 1.42 3.91 10.05
CA ASP A 269 2.50 2.97 10.37
C ASP A 269 2.67 1.83 9.35
N GLY A 270 2.23 2.07 8.11
CA GLY A 270 2.51 1.23 6.95
C GLY A 270 1.79 -0.11 6.93
N ILE A 271 2.23 -1.00 6.04
CA ILE A 271 1.60 -2.30 5.83
C ILE A 271 1.72 -3.24 7.06
N HIS A 272 2.74 -3.04 7.92
CA HIS A 272 2.92 -3.75 9.19
C HIS A 272 2.38 -2.96 10.41
N SER A 273 1.25 -2.28 10.23
CA SER A 273 0.68 -1.36 11.22
C SER A 273 0.26 -2.06 12.51
N TYR A 274 0.83 -1.63 13.65
CA TYR A 274 0.32 -2.00 14.97
C TYR A 274 -1.04 -1.36 15.23
N THR A 275 -1.26 -0.16 14.71
CA THR A 275 -2.57 0.53 14.81
C THR A 275 -3.68 -0.29 14.15
N ARG A 276 -3.37 -1.04 13.09
CA ARG A 276 -4.26 -2.01 12.45
C ARG A 276 -4.50 -3.24 13.34
N GLU A 277 -3.45 -3.82 13.94
CA GLU A 277 -3.58 -4.91 14.93
C GLU A 277 -4.48 -4.50 16.12
N PHE A 278 -4.34 -3.28 16.63
CA PHE A 278 -5.22 -2.75 17.69
C PHE A 278 -6.70 -2.69 17.26
N MET A 279 -6.96 -2.40 15.98
CA MET A 279 -8.34 -2.22 15.50
C MET A 279 -9.08 -3.53 15.29
N MET A 280 -8.53 -4.43 14.46
CA MET A 280 -9.18 -5.67 14.00
C MET A 280 -8.56 -6.96 14.58
N GLY A 281 -7.56 -6.83 15.45
CA GLY A 281 -6.85 -7.98 16.01
C GLY A 281 -5.68 -8.44 15.14
N LYS A 282 -4.77 -9.20 15.76
CA LYS A 282 -3.46 -9.54 15.19
C LYS A 282 -3.53 -10.42 13.92
N ASP A 283 -4.53 -11.29 13.79
CA ASP A 283 -4.64 -12.20 12.65
C ASP A 283 -5.31 -11.54 11.43
N GLU A 284 -6.37 -10.74 11.62
CA GLU A 284 -7.04 -9.99 10.54
C GLU A 284 -6.19 -8.82 10.01
N ALA A 285 -5.28 -8.29 10.83
CA ALA A 285 -4.37 -7.23 10.45
C ALA A 285 -3.22 -7.68 9.53
N LYS A 286 -2.98 -9.00 9.36
CA LYS A 286 -1.83 -9.53 8.61
C LYS A 286 -1.89 -9.18 7.11
N PRO A 287 -0.76 -8.73 6.52
CA PRO A 287 -0.66 -8.57 5.07
C PRO A 287 -0.84 -9.91 4.34
N THR A 288 -1.58 -9.88 3.24
CA THR A 288 -1.84 -11.03 2.37
C THR A 288 -0.87 -11.00 1.19
N PHE A 289 -0.21 -12.13 0.90
CA PHE A 289 0.63 -12.23 -0.30
C PHE A 289 -0.24 -12.17 -1.56
N SER A 290 0.08 -11.29 -2.51
CA SER A 290 -0.75 -11.06 -3.69
C SER A 290 -0.52 -12.09 -4.82
N GLY A 291 0.19 -13.19 -4.53
CA GLY A 291 0.73 -14.14 -5.51
C GLY A 291 1.96 -13.62 -6.27
N SER A 292 2.18 -12.31 -6.33
CA SER A 292 3.05 -11.67 -7.32
C SER A 292 4.44 -11.32 -6.79
N VAL A 293 5.47 -11.37 -7.65
CA VAL A 293 6.83 -10.87 -7.33
C VAL A 293 7.31 -9.81 -8.32
N ALA A 294 8.15 -8.89 -7.84
CA ALA A 294 8.82 -7.85 -8.63
C ALA A 294 10.35 -7.97 -8.56
N TYR A 295 11.02 -7.63 -9.65
CA TYR A 295 12.46 -7.39 -9.76
C TYR A 295 12.64 -5.92 -10.09
N ARG A 296 13.57 -5.23 -9.44
CA ARG A 296 13.68 -3.76 -9.47
C ARG A 296 15.12 -3.34 -9.69
N GLY A 297 15.32 -2.25 -10.44
CA GLY A 297 16.63 -1.66 -10.66
C GLY A 297 16.52 -0.16 -10.96
N LEU A 298 17.58 0.58 -10.62
CA LEU A 298 17.76 1.97 -10.97
C LEU A 298 18.98 2.06 -11.87
N VAL A 299 18.78 2.52 -13.11
CA VAL A 299 19.76 2.43 -14.20
C VAL A 299 20.16 3.83 -14.65
N PRO A 300 21.46 4.13 -14.86
CA PRO A 300 21.88 5.37 -15.52
C PRO A 300 21.17 5.58 -16.87
N MET A 301 20.74 6.81 -17.15
CA MET A 301 19.95 7.12 -18.35
C MET A 301 20.72 6.86 -19.66
N ASP A 302 22.02 7.12 -19.68
CA ASP A 302 22.90 6.84 -20.82
C ASP A 302 22.94 5.34 -21.17
N LEU A 303 23.19 4.49 -20.19
CA LEU A 303 23.16 3.03 -20.35
C LEU A 303 21.76 2.52 -20.75
N ALA A 304 20.70 3.12 -20.22
CA ALA A 304 19.33 2.79 -20.61
C ALA A 304 19.02 3.23 -22.05
N VAL A 305 19.50 4.40 -22.50
CA VAL A 305 19.34 4.89 -23.88
C VAL A 305 20.10 4.00 -24.87
N GLU A 306 21.32 3.57 -24.54
CA GLU A 306 22.10 2.62 -25.34
C GLU A 306 21.35 1.30 -25.53
N LYS A 307 20.79 0.75 -24.45
CA LYS A 307 20.21 -0.59 -24.44
C LYS A 307 18.76 -0.67 -24.92
N LEU A 308 17.97 0.39 -24.75
CA LEU A 308 16.52 0.41 -25.02
C LEU A 308 16.14 1.28 -26.24
N GLY A 309 17.04 2.16 -26.66
CA GLY A 309 16.73 3.29 -27.53
C GLY A 309 16.12 4.46 -26.74
N ALA A 310 16.37 5.69 -27.24
CA ALA A 310 16.03 6.92 -26.52
C ALA A 310 14.55 7.03 -26.13
N GLU A 311 13.61 6.70 -27.01
CA GLU A 311 12.18 6.87 -26.77
C GLU A 311 11.65 6.00 -25.61
N VAL A 312 12.18 4.78 -25.42
CA VAL A 312 11.75 3.88 -24.34
C VAL A 312 12.44 4.21 -23.01
N ALA A 313 13.72 4.58 -23.03
CA ALA A 313 14.43 4.96 -21.81
C ALA A 313 13.92 6.29 -21.22
N GLN A 314 13.58 7.26 -22.08
CA GLN A 314 13.27 8.63 -21.71
C GLN A 314 11.78 8.92 -21.44
N ASN A 315 10.91 7.90 -21.54
CA ASN A 315 9.46 8.05 -21.33
C ASN A 315 8.89 6.84 -20.55
N ALA A 316 7.78 7.04 -19.85
CA ALA A 316 7.06 5.97 -19.18
C ALA A 316 6.50 4.94 -20.19
N THR A 317 7.02 3.72 -20.10
CA THR A 317 6.74 2.62 -21.03
C THR A 317 6.49 1.33 -20.26
N MET A 318 5.42 0.61 -20.61
CA MET A 318 5.11 -0.73 -20.10
C MET A 318 4.99 -1.73 -21.25
N PHE A 319 5.70 -2.85 -21.16
CA PHE A 319 5.50 -4.02 -22.01
C PHE A 319 4.63 -5.04 -21.26
N CYS A 320 3.48 -5.38 -21.84
CA CYS A 320 2.53 -6.36 -21.32
C CYS A 320 2.71 -7.71 -22.03
N GLY A 321 2.54 -8.83 -21.32
CA GLY A 321 2.65 -10.17 -21.92
C GLY A 321 1.96 -11.26 -21.09
N PRO A 322 1.87 -12.49 -21.61
CA PRO A 322 1.30 -13.62 -20.89
C PRO A 322 1.98 -13.83 -19.53
N GLY A 323 1.21 -13.71 -18.44
CA GLY A 323 1.70 -13.89 -17.08
C GLY A 323 2.49 -12.73 -16.47
N ARG A 324 3.12 -11.86 -17.28
CA ARG A 324 4.25 -11.00 -16.87
C ARG A 324 4.16 -9.60 -17.47
N ALA A 325 4.83 -8.63 -16.85
CA ALA A 325 4.92 -7.25 -17.34
C ALA A 325 6.27 -6.61 -16.99
N LEU A 326 6.67 -5.60 -17.77
CA LEU A 326 7.89 -4.81 -17.62
C LEU A 326 7.54 -3.33 -17.68
N LEU A 327 8.04 -2.52 -16.74
CA LEU A 327 7.80 -1.07 -16.66
C LEU A 327 9.15 -0.33 -16.58
N CYS A 328 9.33 0.72 -17.37
CA CYS A 328 10.36 1.74 -17.16
C CYS A 328 9.77 3.15 -17.07
N SER A 329 10.45 4.03 -16.33
CA SER A 329 10.11 5.45 -16.21
C SER A 329 11.32 6.32 -15.86
N PRO A 330 11.51 7.49 -16.49
CA PRO A 330 12.56 8.45 -16.11
C PRO A 330 12.30 9.05 -14.73
N ILE A 331 13.33 9.11 -13.89
CA ILE A 331 13.37 9.79 -12.59
C ILE A 331 14.64 10.64 -12.46
N GLU A 332 14.79 11.35 -11.33
CA GLU A 332 15.95 12.21 -11.03
C GLU A 332 16.26 13.25 -12.11
N HIS A 333 15.21 13.92 -12.60
CA HIS A 333 15.26 14.89 -13.70
C HIS A 333 15.85 14.31 -14.98
N GLY A 334 15.57 13.03 -15.24
CA GLY A 334 16.00 12.32 -16.45
C GLY A 334 17.39 11.69 -16.35
N LYS A 335 18.03 11.67 -15.17
CA LYS A 335 19.37 11.07 -14.99
C LYS A 335 19.34 9.56 -14.78
N VAL A 336 18.21 9.03 -14.30
CA VAL A 336 18.06 7.62 -13.92
C VAL A 336 16.75 7.07 -14.47
N VAL A 337 16.75 5.83 -14.94
CA VAL A 337 15.54 5.06 -15.29
C VAL A 337 15.24 4.09 -14.17
N ASN A 338 14.04 4.19 -13.59
CA ASN A 338 13.50 3.14 -12.74
C ASN A 338 12.96 2.02 -13.63
N ILE A 339 13.43 0.78 -13.44
CA ILE A 339 12.93 -0.42 -14.12
C ILE A 339 12.30 -1.35 -13.08
N ALA A 340 11.13 -1.90 -13.43
CA ALA A 340 10.49 -2.99 -12.71
C ALA A 340 10.05 -4.10 -13.67
N ALA A 341 10.62 -5.30 -13.53
CA ALA A 341 10.06 -6.52 -14.12
C ALA A 341 9.13 -7.16 -13.10
N VAL A 342 7.96 -7.64 -13.51
CA VAL A 342 6.95 -8.12 -12.56
C VAL A 342 6.28 -9.39 -13.07
N ASN A 343 6.17 -10.36 -12.17
CA ASN A 343 5.55 -11.65 -12.40
C ASN A 343 4.27 -11.78 -11.54
N PRO A 344 3.10 -11.35 -12.02
CA PRO A 344 1.79 -11.59 -11.40
C PRO A 344 1.25 -13.02 -11.56
N GLU A 345 2.09 -14.04 -11.66
CA GLU A 345 1.69 -15.44 -11.44
C GLU A 345 1.07 -15.64 -10.05
N ASN A 346 0.30 -16.73 -9.86
CA ASN A 346 -0.22 -17.10 -8.55
C ASN A 346 0.84 -17.92 -7.80
N LEU A 347 1.96 -17.30 -7.46
CA LEU A 347 3.05 -17.98 -6.77
C LEU A 347 2.68 -18.30 -5.32
N LYS A 348 3.49 -19.14 -4.68
CA LYS A 348 3.54 -19.24 -3.22
C LYS A 348 4.72 -18.44 -2.69
N TRP A 349 4.57 -17.87 -1.51
CA TRP A 349 5.66 -17.23 -0.78
C TRP A 349 5.67 -17.72 0.67
N GLU A 350 6.61 -18.61 0.96
CA GLU A 350 6.72 -19.32 2.24
C GLU A 350 7.93 -18.78 3.07
N HIS A 351 8.48 -17.62 2.68
CA HIS A 351 9.58 -16.93 3.39
C HIS A 351 9.04 -15.77 4.23
N GLU A 352 9.54 -15.62 5.46
CA GLU A 352 9.23 -14.47 6.32
C GLU A 352 9.71 -13.13 5.71
N LYS A 353 10.89 -13.15 5.06
CA LYS A 353 11.43 -11.99 4.36
C LYS A 353 10.67 -11.75 3.06
N TRP A 354 10.34 -10.48 2.80
CA TRP A 354 9.63 -10.07 1.58
C TRP A 354 10.55 -9.80 0.39
N SER A 355 11.86 -9.89 0.57
CA SER A 355 12.84 -9.91 -0.51
C SER A 355 13.85 -11.03 -0.32
N MET A 356 14.26 -11.63 -1.42
CA MET A 356 15.27 -12.68 -1.48
C MET A 356 16.19 -12.42 -2.68
N PRO A 357 17.51 -12.67 -2.58
CA PRO A 357 18.39 -12.68 -3.75
C PRO A 357 17.87 -13.64 -4.82
N CYS A 358 18.06 -13.28 -6.08
CA CYS A 358 17.60 -14.05 -7.24
C CYS A 358 18.77 -14.30 -8.19
N GLN A 359 18.85 -15.52 -8.74
CA GLN A 359 19.87 -15.84 -9.74
C GLN A 359 19.49 -15.22 -11.09
N TRP A 360 20.48 -14.75 -11.86
CA TRP A 360 20.24 -14.14 -13.18
C TRP A 360 19.35 -15.04 -14.05
N GLU A 361 19.64 -16.34 -14.07
CA GLU A 361 18.98 -17.33 -14.90
C GLU A 361 17.52 -17.59 -14.48
N GLU A 362 17.13 -17.29 -13.24
CA GLU A 362 15.72 -17.32 -12.82
C GLU A 362 14.93 -16.19 -13.48
N LEU A 363 15.44 -14.95 -13.42
CA LEU A 363 14.83 -13.81 -14.08
C LEU A 363 14.87 -13.93 -15.61
N ASP A 364 15.99 -14.36 -16.19
CA ASP A 364 16.21 -14.45 -17.63
C ASP A 364 15.16 -15.33 -18.34
N ARG A 365 14.91 -16.53 -17.78
CA ARG A 365 13.91 -17.49 -18.29
C ARG A 365 12.47 -16.99 -18.19
N LEU A 366 12.15 -16.11 -17.24
CA LEU A 366 10.81 -15.51 -17.16
C LEU A 366 10.52 -14.60 -18.37
N PHE A 367 11.54 -14.10 -19.06
CA PHE A 367 11.40 -13.20 -20.21
C PHE A 367 12.03 -13.79 -21.49
N GLU A 368 12.02 -15.11 -21.63
CA GLU A 368 12.41 -15.80 -22.87
C GLU A 368 11.38 -15.51 -23.99
N GLY A 369 11.88 -15.27 -25.22
CA GLY A 369 11.04 -14.96 -26.38
C GLY A 369 10.33 -13.58 -26.35
N TRP A 370 10.68 -12.70 -25.41
CA TRP A 370 10.22 -11.30 -25.40
C TRP A 370 10.96 -10.45 -26.43
N GLY A 371 10.36 -9.33 -26.84
CA GLY A 371 10.92 -8.39 -27.82
C GLY A 371 12.20 -7.68 -27.35
N PRO A 372 13.03 -7.17 -28.26
CA PRO A 372 14.40 -6.75 -27.97
C PRO A 372 14.51 -5.63 -26.91
N GLN A 373 13.59 -4.67 -26.90
CA GLN A 373 13.58 -3.60 -25.89
C GLN A 373 13.21 -4.12 -24.49
N ALA A 374 12.21 -5.00 -24.41
CA ALA A 374 11.82 -5.63 -23.16
C ALA A 374 12.92 -6.58 -22.62
N ARG A 375 13.58 -7.33 -23.51
CA ARG A 375 14.81 -8.09 -23.21
C ARG A 375 15.93 -7.19 -22.68
N GLY A 376 16.14 -6.03 -23.31
CA GLY A 376 17.06 -5.01 -22.85
C GLY A 376 16.78 -4.56 -21.42
N MET A 377 15.50 -4.32 -21.07
CA MET A 377 15.12 -3.94 -19.71
C MET A 377 15.46 -5.02 -18.67
N VAL A 378 15.29 -6.29 -19.02
CA VAL A 378 15.63 -7.43 -18.16
C VAL A 378 17.14 -7.53 -17.97
N GLU A 379 17.92 -7.37 -19.04
CA GLU A 379 19.38 -7.39 -19.00
C GLU A 379 19.98 -6.22 -18.20
N LEU A 380 19.29 -5.06 -18.13
CA LEU A 380 19.65 -3.95 -17.25
C LEU A 380 19.36 -4.21 -15.75
N LEU A 381 18.62 -5.26 -15.40
CA LEU A 381 18.44 -5.70 -14.01
C LEU A 381 19.55 -6.68 -13.54
N LYS A 382 20.50 -7.03 -14.41
CA LYS A 382 21.59 -7.95 -14.08
C LYS A 382 22.65 -7.26 -13.21
N GLY A 383 22.77 -7.70 -11.96
CA GLY A 383 23.78 -7.20 -11.02
C GLY A 383 23.80 -8.00 -9.70
N PRO A 384 24.75 -7.70 -8.79
CA PRO A 384 24.82 -8.37 -7.49
C PRO A 384 23.60 -8.10 -6.59
N GLU A 385 22.96 -6.94 -6.76
CA GLU A 385 21.75 -6.53 -6.03
C GLU A 385 20.44 -7.14 -6.60
N LEU A 386 20.53 -8.11 -7.52
CA LEU A 386 19.34 -8.73 -8.12
C LEU A 386 18.55 -9.52 -7.08
N ALA A 387 17.39 -8.99 -6.70
CA ALA A 387 16.49 -9.59 -5.73
C ALA A 387 15.06 -9.67 -6.28
N ARG A 388 14.35 -10.73 -5.89
CA ARG A 388 12.90 -10.88 -6.09
C ARG A 388 12.17 -10.38 -4.85
N TRP A 389 11.22 -9.48 -5.05
CA TRP A 389 10.45 -8.79 -4.02
C TRP A 389 9.00 -9.27 -4.06
N ALA A 390 8.55 -9.95 -3.02
CA ALA A 390 7.17 -10.35 -2.85
C ALA A 390 6.25 -9.14 -2.69
N ILE A 391 5.14 -9.14 -3.43
CA ILE A 391 4.12 -8.11 -3.34
C ILE A 391 3.05 -8.57 -2.35
N PHE A 392 2.82 -7.78 -1.32
CA PHE A 392 1.74 -7.94 -0.36
C PHE A 392 0.76 -6.78 -0.47
N ASP A 393 -0.50 -7.04 -0.16
CA ASP A 393 -1.55 -6.04 0.07
C ASP A 393 -2.38 -6.43 1.29
N ASN A 394 -3.23 -5.53 1.79
CA ASN A 394 -4.04 -5.79 2.98
C ASN A 394 -5.45 -6.27 2.62
N ALA A 395 -6.00 -7.17 3.45
CA ALA A 395 -7.41 -7.52 3.39
C ALA A 395 -8.30 -6.27 3.58
N LEU A 396 -9.49 -6.28 2.99
CA LEU A 396 -10.41 -5.14 3.07
C LEU A 396 -10.94 -5.02 4.50
N ALA A 397 -10.50 -3.99 5.24
CA ALA A 397 -10.91 -3.79 6.62
C ALA A 397 -12.40 -3.41 6.73
N PRO A 398 -13.14 -3.90 7.74
CA PRO A 398 -14.57 -3.56 7.89
C PRO A 398 -14.77 -2.07 8.22
N THR A 399 -13.82 -1.47 8.94
CA THR A 399 -13.75 -0.05 9.31
C THR A 399 -12.28 0.40 9.25
N TYR A 400 -12.03 1.69 9.02
CA TYR A 400 -10.72 2.33 9.23
C TYR A 400 -10.59 3.01 10.61
N THR A 401 -11.63 2.99 11.43
CA THR A 401 -11.70 3.78 12.66
C THR A 401 -12.32 3.03 13.84
N LYS A 402 -11.80 3.30 15.04
CA LYS A 402 -12.20 2.67 16.31
C LYS A 402 -11.99 3.67 17.45
N GLY A 403 -13.08 4.18 18.01
CA GLY A 403 -13.04 5.22 19.04
C GLY A 403 -12.29 6.45 18.53
N ARG A 404 -11.20 6.83 19.22
CA ARG A 404 -10.36 7.98 18.87
C ARG A 404 -9.08 7.60 18.12
N VAL A 405 -9.16 6.53 17.31
CA VAL A 405 -8.07 6.02 16.46
C VAL A 405 -8.58 5.84 15.03
N ALA A 406 -7.80 6.30 14.04
CA ALA A 406 -8.05 6.10 12.61
C ALA A 406 -6.80 5.61 11.86
N LEU A 407 -6.97 4.83 10.79
CA LEU A 407 -5.89 4.40 9.90
C LEU A 407 -5.79 5.26 8.65
N LEU A 408 -4.56 5.47 8.17
CA LEU A 408 -4.19 6.25 6.99
C LEU A 408 -3.27 5.43 6.07
N GLY A 409 -3.44 5.56 4.75
CA GLY A 409 -2.53 4.98 3.77
C GLY A 409 -2.43 3.45 3.86
N ASP A 410 -1.21 2.92 3.73
CA ASP A 410 -0.98 1.46 3.68
C ASP A 410 -1.49 0.71 4.93
N ALA A 411 -1.52 1.35 6.10
CA ALA A 411 -2.12 0.78 7.31
C ALA A 411 -3.61 0.43 7.09
N ALA A 412 -4.35 1.33 6.44
CA ALA A 412 -5.76 1.12 6.09
C ALA A 412 -5.94 0.20 4.86
N HIS A 413 -5.21 0.49 3.77
CA HIS A 413 -5.49 -0.05 2.42
C HIS A 413 -4.25 -0.30 1.56
N ALA A 414 -3.16 -0.81 2.16
CA ALA A 414 -1.99 -1.27 1.40
C ALA A 414 -2.42 -2.08 0.17
N THR A 415 -1.86 -1.71 -0.98
CA THR A 415 -2.34 -2.15 -2.29
C THR A 415 -1.20 -2.63 -3.18
N THR A 416 -1.50 -3.63 -4.01
CA THR A 416 -0.61 -4.02 -5.10
C THR A 416 -0.27 -2.82 -6.00
N PRO A 417 0.98 -2.70 -6.51
CA PRO A 417 1.49 -1.45 -7.07
C PRO A 417 0.97 -1.11 -8.47
N TRP A 418 0.16 -1.98 -9.09
CA TRP A 418 -0.19 -1.96 -10.51
C TRP A 418 -0.78 -0.63 -11.01
N GLN A 419 -1.59 0.06 -10.19
CA GLN A 419 -2.17 1.36 -10.56
C GLN A 419 -1.30 2.56 -10.14
N GLY A 420 -0.19 2.36 -9.42
CA GLY A 420 0.62 3.43 -8.84
C GLY A 420 -0.08 4.21 -7.71
N GLN A 421 -1.21 3.74 -7.20
CA GLN A 421 -2.11 4.58 -6.40
C GLN A 421 -1.94 4.55 -4.88
N GLY A 422 -1.11 3.69 -4.28
CA GLY A 422 -0.99 3.58 -2.81
C GLY A 422 -0.67 4.92 -2.12
N ALA A 423 0.46 5.54 -2.51
CA ALA A 423 0.82 6.88 -2.04
C ALA A 423 -0.24 7.94 -2.40
N GLY A 424 -0.86 7.84 -3.59
CA GLY A 424 -1.92 8.74 -4.00
C GLY A 424 -3.20 8.64 -3.15
N GLN A 425 -3.53 7.46 -2.63
CA GLN A 425 -4.63 7.30 -1.67
C GLN A 425 -4.24 7.78 -0.28
N ALA A 426 -3.01 7.52 0.18
CA ALA A 426 -2.51 8.07 1.44
C ALA A 426 -2.50 9.62 1.47
N LEU A 427 -2.30 10.26 0.32
CA LEU A 427 -2.41 11.71 0.15
C LEU A 427 -3.86 12.21 0.15
N GLU A 428 -4.78 11.49 -0.51
CA GLU A 428 -6.22 11.79 -0.41
C GLU A 428 -6.77 11.60 1.02
N ASP A 429 -6.27 10.61 1.76
CA ASP A 429 -6.61 10.37 3.17
C ASP A 429 -6.16 11.54 4.04
N ALA A 430 -4.88 11.93 3.92
CA ALA A 430 -4.28 13.05 4.62
C ALA A 430 -5.06 14.35 4.37
N LEU A 431 -5.50 14.57 3.12
CA LEU A 431 -6.30 15.74 2.75
C LEU A 431 -7.68 15.73 3.41
N THR A 432 -8.40 14.60 3.40
CA THR A 432 -9.72 14.51 4.04
C THR A 432 -9.59 14.60 5.57
N LEU A 433 -8.55 14.02 6.18
CA LEU A 433 -8.27 14.17 7.62
C LEU A 433 -7.89 15.60 8.01
N LYS A 434 -7.05 16.30 7.21
CA LYS A 434 -6.79 17.75 7.38
C LYS A 434 -8.11 18.52 7.43
N HIS A 435 -8.98 18.32 6.46
CA HIS A 435 -10.26 19.04 6.38
C HIS A 435 -11.12 18.86 7.63
N LEU A 436 -11.33 17.61 8.05
CA LEU A 436 -12.22 17.28 9.18
C LEU A 436 -11.63 17.66 10.54
N LEU A 437 -10.32 17.46 10.75
CA LEU A 437 -9.65 17.86 11.98
C LEU A 437 -9.64 19.38 12.12
N THR A 438 -9.48 20.13 11.03
CA THR A 438 -9.57 21.59 11.03
C THR A 438 -10.98 22.08 11.37
N ASP A 439 -12.03 21.43 10.85
CA ASP A 439 -13.42 21.75 11.20
C ASP A 439 -13.71 21.48 12.69
N ALA A 440 -13.33 20.31 13.21
CA ALA A 440 -13.43 19.99 14.64
C ALA A 440 -12.58 20.92 15.54
N SER A 441 -11.44 21.42 15.04
CA SER A 441 -10.63 22.41 15.77
C SER A 441 -11.30 23.78 15.91
N THR A 442 -12.47 24.01 15.29
CA THR A 442 -13.24 25.26 15.47
C THR A 442 -13.77 25.42 16.89
N SER A 443 -14.14 24.32 17.55
CA SER A 443 -14.61 24.23 18.94
C SER A 443 -14.06 22.96 19.60
N PRO A 444 -12.75 22.87 19.91
CA PRO A 444 -12.08 21.60 20.16
C PRO A 444 -12.68 20.80 21.32
N ASN A 445 -13.17 19.59 21.03
CA ASN A 445 -13.71 18.67 22.04
C ASN A 445 -13.39 17.21 21.68
N ARG A 446 -12.83 16.46 22.63
CA ARG A 446 -12.49 15.03 22.49
C ARG A 446 -13.66 14.16 22.04
N THR A 447 -14.88 14.49 22.46
CA THR A 447 -16.07 13.68 22.16
C THR A 447 -16.47 13.75 20.68
N GLN A 448 -15.95 14.71 19.91
CA GLN A 448 -16.20 14.85 18.47
C GLN A 448 -15.25 14.04 17.59
N ILE A 449 -14.16 13.49 18.15
CA ILE A 449 -13.16 12.75 17.38
C ILE A 449 -13.69 11.44 16.78
N PRO A 450 -14.53 10.65 17.48
CA PRO A 450 -15.22 9.52 16.85
C PRO A 450 -16.09 9.94 15.64
N ASN A 451 -16.71 11.12 15.69
CA ASN A 451 -17.53 11.68 14.60
C ASN A 451 -16.69 12.11 13.39
N VAL A 452 -15.58 12.80 13.63
CA VAL A 452 -14.56 13.12 12.60
C VAL A 452 -14.09 11.85 11.90
N PHE A 453 -13.80 10.81 12.67
CA PHE A 453 -13.29 9.54 12.17
C PHE A 453 -14.38 8.69 11.48
N TYR A 454 -15.62 8.73 11.94
CA TYR A 454 -16.75 8.16 11.22
C TYR A 454 -16.92 8.79 9.82
N ALA A 455 -16.93 10.13 9.72
CA ALA A 455 -17.07 10.84 8.46
C ALA A 455 -15.92 10.55 7.47
N TYR A 456 -14.68 10.47 7.99
CA TYR A 456 -13.51 10.03 7.23
C TYR A 456 -13.70 8.62 6.65
N ASP A 457 -14.12 7.66 7.48
CA ASP A 457 -14.32 6.27 7.07
C ASP A 457 -15.34 6.17 5.92
N GLN A 458 -16.52 6.80 6.06
CA GLN A 458 -17.58 6.74 5.05
C GLN A 458 -17.13 7.23 3.66
N VAL A 459 -16.35 8.32 3.57
CA VAL A 459 -15.92 8.87 2.27
C VAL A 459 -14.65 8.23 1.71
N ARG A 460 -13.77 7.67 2.57
CA ARG A 460 -12.46 7.11 2.16
C ARG A 460 -12.50 5.60 1.97
N ARG A 461 -13.13 4.84 2.86
CA ARG A 461 -13.08 3.36 2.84
C ARG A 461 -13.65 2.76 1.54
N PRO A 462 -14.84 3.14 1.04
CA PRO A 462 -15.36 2.57 -0.22
C PRO A 462 -14.49 2.88 -1.44
N ARG A 463 -13.87 4.07 -1.50
CA ARG A 463 -13.01 4.49 -2.61
C ARG A 463 -11.67 3.76 -2.59
N THR A 464 -11.01 3.71 -1.45
CA THR A 464 -9.69 3.08 -1.28
C THR A 464 -9.76 1.56 -1.45
N GLN A 465 -10.78 0.88 -0.92
CA GLN A 465 -10.97 -0.56 -1.16
C GLN A 465 -11.26 -0.89 -2.62
N ARG A 466 -11.97 -0.01 -3.34
CA ARG A 466 -12.10 -0.12 -4.80
C ARG A 466 -10.75 0.05 -5.51
N VAL A 467 -9.85 0.91 -5.02
CA VAL A 467 -8.46 0.99 -5.54
C VAL A 467 -7.71 -0.32 -5.29
N VAL A 468 -7.80 -0.92 -4.09
CA VAL A 468 -7.16 -2.22 -3.77
C VAL A 468 -7.61 -3.31 -4.77
N LYS A 469 -8.93 -3.48 -4.93
CA LYS A 469 -9.50 -4.47 -5.85
C LYS A 469 -9.09 -4.22 -7.31
N THR A 470 -9.30 -2.99 -7.81
CA THR A 470 -8.98 -2.63 -9.20
C THR A 470 -7.48 -2.63 -9.51
N SER A 471 -6.62 -2.65 -8.47
CA SER A 471 -5.18 -2.83 -8.66
C SER A 471 -4.84 -4.29 -8.96
N ARG A 472 -5.38 -5.26 -8.21
CA ARG A 472 -5.26 -6.69 -8.57
C ARG A 472 -5.79 -6.97 -9.98
N GLU A 473 -6.91 -6.36 -10.37
CA GLU A 473 -7.47 -6.44 -11.73
C GLU A 473 -6.53 -5.85 -12.80
N ALA A 474 -5.75 -4.81 -12.47
CA ALA A 474 -4.72 -4.25 -13.38
C ALA A 474 -3.54 -5.21 -13.60
N GLY A 475 -3.09 -5.92 -12.55
CA GLY A 475 -2.04 -6.95 -12.66
C GLY A 475 -2.44 -8.11 -13.57
N LEU A 476 -3.72 -8.49 -13.58
CA LEU A 476 -4.25 -9.46 -14.54
C LEU A 476 -4.25 -8.90 -15.97
N LEU A 477 -4.62 -7.62 -16.16
CA LEU A 477 -4.65 -6.97 -17.48
C LEU A 477 -3.26 -6.86 -18.10
N PHE A 478 -2.27 -6.38 -17.34
CA PHE A 478 -0.90 -6.22 -17.84
C PHE A 478 -0.22 -7.58 -18.08
N GLY A 479 -0.54 -8.57 -17.25
CA GLY A 479 -0.16 -9.97 -17.44
C GLY A 479 -1.05 -10.75 -18.41
N MET A 480 -1.82 -10.07 -19.29
CA MET A 480 -2.69 -10.62 -20.35
C MET A 480 -3.64 -11.77 -19.93
N ARG A 481 -4.14 -11.77 -18.69
CA ARG A 481 -4.99 -12.83 -18.10
C ARG A 481 -6.34 -12.35 -17.56
N THR A 482 -6.77 -11.15 -17.89
CA THR A 482 -8.15 -10.72 -17.60
C THR A 482 -9.14 -11.56 -18.41
N PRO A 483 -10.11 -12.25 -17.76
CA PRO A 483 -11.09 -13.07 -18.45
C PRO A 483 -11.91 -12.30 -19.49
N GLY A 484 -12.11 -12.88 -20.68
CA GLY A 484 -12.75 -12.26 -21.83
C GLY A 484 -11.85 -11.28 -22.61
N ILE A 485 -10.63 -10.99 -22.14
CA ILE A 485 -9.62 -10.18 -22.83
C ILE A 485 -8.45 -11.04 -23.32
N GLU A 486 -7.77 -11.80 -22.45
CA GLU A 486 -6.73 -12.80 -22.77
C GLU A 486 -5.73 -12.44 -23.90
N GLY A 487 -5.23 -11.20 -23.94
CA GLY A 487 -4.25 -10.74 -24.95
C GLY A 487 -4.86 -10.15 -26.24
N ASP A 488 -6.19 -10.03 -26.34
CA ASP A 488 -6.87 -9.21 -27.34
C ASP A 488 -6.46 -7.73 -27.17
N LEU A 489 -5.51 -7.28 -27.97
CA LEU A 489 -4.92 -5.95 -27.85
C LEU A 489 -5.96 -4.83 -28.03
N LYS A 490 -7.05 -5.07 -28.78
CA LYS A 490 -8.14 -4.09 -28.97
C LYS A 490 -8.95 -3.94 -27.69
N LYS A 491 -9.35 -5.03 -27.05
CA LYS A 491 -10.02 -5.01 -25.74
C LYS A 491 -9.10 -4.45 -24.64
N MET A 492 -7.81 -4.81 -24.65
CA MET A 492 -6.82 -4.24 -23.74
C MET A 492 -6.77 -2.71 -23.89
N SER A 493 -6.70 -2.19 -25.13
CA SER A 493 -6.69 -0.74 -25.38
C SER A 493 -7.95 -0.04 -24.88
N GLN A 494 -9.13 -0.66 -25.04
CA GLN A 494 -10.39 -0.15 -24.49
C GLN A 494 -10.39 -0.12 -22.95
N GLU A 495 -9.84 -1.14 -22.30
CA GLU A 495 -9.74 -1.19 -20.84
C GLU A 495 -8.74 -0.15 -20.31
N LEU A 496 -7.55 -0.07 -20.92
CA LEU A 496 -6.49 0.89 -20.57
C LEU A 496 -6.96 2.34 -20.67
N GLY A 497 -7.78 2.66 -21.67
CA GLY A 497 -8.35 4.00 -21.87
C GLY A 497 -9.39 4.42 -20.82
N ARG A 498 -10.15 3.47 -20.24
CA ARG A 498 -11.24 3.78 -19.28
C ARG A 498 -10.84 3.62 -17.81
N ARG A 499 -9.95 2.69 -17.50
CA ARG A 499 -9.79 2.15 -16.13
C ARG A 499 -9.34 3.15 -15.07
N MET A 500 -8.53 4.13 -15.44
CA MET A 500 -8.01 5.16 -14.50
C MET A 500 -8.94 6.39 -14.35
N HIS A 501 -9.98 6.53 -15.19
CA HIS A 501 -10.78 7.76 -15.22
C HIS A 501 -11.43 8.09 -13.87
N TRP A 502 -12.05 7.10 -13.22
CA TRP A 502 -12.70 7.28 -11.91
C TRP A 502 -11.69 7.48 -10.75
N VAL A 503 -10.41 7.17 -10.97
CA VAL A 503 -9.32 7.42 -10.02
C VAL A 503 -8.86 8.87 -10.15
N TRP A 504 -8.47 9.29 -11.35
CA TRP A 504 -7.83 10.57 -11.62
C TRP A 504 -8.80 11.76 -11.63
N HIS A 505 -10.04 11.58 -12.07
CA HIS A 505 -11.05 12.65 -12.14
C HIS A 505 -12.01 12.64 -10.95
N ARG A 506 -11.49 12.35 -9.75
CA ARG A 506 -12.23 12.51 -8.49
C ARG A 506 -12.14 13.98 -8.05
N ASP A 507 -13.30 14.63 -7.95
CA ASP A 507 -13.40 15.89 -7.20
C ASP A 507 -13.12 15.60 -5.71
N LEU A 508 -11.95 16.07 -5.25
CA LEU A 508 -11.50 15.94 -3.85
C LEU A 508 -12.13 16.99 -2.94
N GLU A 509 -12.50 18.16 -3.48
CA GLU A 509 -13.16 19.21 -2.70
C GLU A 509 -14.61 18.82 -2.40
N ALA A 510 -15.33 18.22 -3.37
CA ALA A 510 -16.65 17.63 -3.13
C ALA A 510 -16.60 16.45 -2.17
N GLN A 511 -15.57 15.60 -2.25
CA GLN A 511 -15.34 14.52 -1.27
C GLN A 511 -15.19 15.08 0.15
N ASN A 512 -14.42 16.17 0.30
CA ASN A 512 -14.20 16.80 1.59
C ASN A 512 -15.45 17.51 2.11
N ARG A 513 -16.17 18.27 1.26
CA ARG A 513 -17.46 18.89 1.62
C ARG A 513 -18.47 17.86 2.14
N ALA A 514 -18.63 16.74 1.41
CA ALA A 514 -19.49 15.63 1.84
C ALA A 514 -19.03 15.00 3.16
N ALA A 515 -17.72 14.96 3.43
CA ALA A 515 -17.20 14.51 4.72
C ALA A 515 -17.55 15.50 5.85
N GLY A 516 -17.37 16.80 5.61
CA GLY A 516 -17.75 17.86 6.57
C GLY A 516 -19.26 17.96 6.79
N GLU A 517 -20.08 17.55 5.82
CA GLU A 517 -21.53 17.33 5.97
C GLU A 517 -21.81 16.15 6.90
N LEU A 518 -21.29 14.95 6.60
CA LEU A 518 -21.44 13.75 7.44
C LEU A 518 -20.91 13.93 8.87
N PHE A 519 -19.84 14.72 9.06
CA PHE A 519 -19.34 15.07 10.38
C PHE A 519 -20.40 15.85 11.17
N ARG A 520 -20.88 16.98 10.62
CA ARG A 520 -21.88 17.85 11.26
C ARG A 520 -23.25 17.18 11.44
N GLU A 521 -23.62 16.23 10.59
CA GLU A 521 -24.84 15.42 10.73
C GLU A 521 -24.77 14.37 11.85
N SER A 522 -23.57 14.08 12.37
CA SER A 522 -23.36 13.07 13.41
C SER A 522 -23.14 13.64 14.83
N LEU A 523 -23.02 14.96 14.95
CA LEU A 523 -22.82 15.70 16.22
C LEU A 523 -24.11 15.87 17.03
#